data_AF-A0A971LCP3-F1
#
_entry.id   AF-A0A971LCP3-F1
#
_cell.length_a   1.000
_cell.length_b   1.000
_cell.length_c   1.000
_cell.angle_alpha   90.00
_cell.angle_beta   90.00
_cell.angle_gamma   90.00
#
_symmetry.space_group_name_H-M   'P 1'
#
loop_
_entity.id
_entity.type
_entity.pdbx_description
1 polymer ?
#
loop_
_entity_poly.entity_id
_entity_poly.type
_entity_poly.pdbx_seq_one_letter_code
_entity_poly.pdbx_strand_id
1 'polypeptide(L)'
;MLCFLRTRQAAVKFPLHKILVVSPGRGAAITIAYELPFSVLQADGFTWDFRLEGELNAGDLTGCTLLVLYRCRQARTIALLRLARKRGIPVLYELDDDLLAPPPDESWGQLYREDFRRQIIETLLAEADLVKAGSPELAKRLKKQGFRAVYQPYPVKLLALPVKKKGGNPSFPCWLFRHPPPPQGY
;
A
#
# COMPACT_ATOMS: atom_id res chain seq x y z
N MET A 1 -24.76 -52.22 -7.87
CA MET A 1 -25.29 -51.16 -7.00
C MET A 1 -24.13 -50.54 -6.24
N LEU A 2 -23.47 -49.50 -6.79
CA LEU A 2 -22.37 -48.79 -6.13
C LEU A 2 -22.84 -47.38 -5.76
N CYS A 3 -23.03 -47.14 -4.45
CA CYS A 3 -23.29 -45.81 -3.90
C CYS A 3 -21.97 -45.01 -3.89
N PHE A 4 -21.85 -44.03 -4.79
CA PHE A 4 -20.86 -42.97 -4.65
C PHE A 4 -21.37 -41.97 -3.60
N LEU A 5 -20.89 -42.10 -2.37
CA LEU A 5 -21.04 -41.06 -1.34
C LEU A 5 -20.13 -39.88 -1.72
N ARG A 6 -20.71 -38.92 -2.45
CA ARG A 6 -20.09 -37.61 -2.71
C ARG A 6 -20.16 -36.81 -1.41
N THR A 7 -19.11 -36.91 -0.59
CA THR A 7 -18.95 -36.07 0.59
C THR A 7 -18.88 -34.61 0.12
N ARG A 8 -19.96 -33.85 0.39
CA ARG A 8 -19.91 -32.39 0.35
C ARG A 8 -18.99 -31.97 1.50
N GLN A 9 -17.72 -31.71 1.20
CA GLN A 9 -16.91 -30.88 2.09
C GLN A 9 -17.60 -29.53 2.18
N ALA A 10 -18.21 -29.26 3.34
CA ALA A 10 -18.60 -27.91 3.69
C ALA A 10 -17.33 -27.06 3.62
N ALA A 11 -17.31 -26.05 2.73
CA ALA A 11 -16.23 -25.10 2.66
C ALA A 11 -16.11 -24.44 4.05
N VAL A 12 -15.04 -24.76 4.76
CA VAL A 12 -14.67 -24.07 5.99
C VAL A 12 -14.44 -22.61 5.59
N LYS A 13 -15.40 -21.74 5.88
CA LYS A 13 -15.24 -20.30 5.71
C LYS A 13 -14.24 -19.84 6.77
N PHE A 14 -12.97 -19.76 6.40
CA PHE A 14 -12.01 -18.99 7.17
C PHE A 14 -12.57 -17.56 7.34
N PRO A 15 -12.43 -16.94 8.52
CA PRO A 15 -12.79 -15.53 8.68
C PRO A 15 -11.98 -14.74 7.65
N LEU A 16 -12.67 -13.93 6.83
CA LEU A 16 -12.02 -13.12 5.81
C LEU A 16 -10.95 -12.24 6.48
N HIS A 17 -9.69 -12.45 6.12
CA HIS A 17 -8.59 -11.66 6.65
C HIS A 17 -8.64 -10.27 5.98
N LYS A 18 -9.13 -9.26 6.72
CA LYS A 18 -9.22 -7.89 6.22
C LYS A 18 -7.90 -7.16 6.42
N ILE A 19 -7.26 -6.77 5.32
CA ILE A 19 -6.06 -5.93 5.29
C ILE A 19 -6.49 -4.48 5.03
N LEU A 20 -6.09 -3.55 5.89
CA LEU A 20 -6.33 -2.12 5.67
C LEU A 20 -5.04 -1.44 5.23
N VAL A 21 -5.03 -0.90 4.01
CA VAL A 21 -3.90 -0.13 3.48
C VAL A 21 -4.17 1.36 3.64
N VAL A 22 -3.21 2.08 4.20
CA VAL A 22 -3.30 3.53 4.43
C VAL A 22 -2.10 4.21 3.80
N SER A 23 -2.33 5.33 3.10
CA SER A 23 -1.25 6.12 2.54
C SER A 23 -1.61 7.60 2.43
N PRO A 24 -0.63 8.52 2.32
CA PRO A 24 -0.90 9.93 2.09
C PRO A 24 -1.64 10.23 0.77
N GLY A 25 -1.61 9.32 -0.20
CA GLY A 25 -2.22 9.52 -1.52
C GLY A 25 -2.30 8.22 -2.31
N ARG A 26 -3.31 8.11 -3.17
CA ARG A 26 -3.55 6.93 -4.01
C ARG A 26 -2.85 7.09 -5.37
N GLY A 27 -1.56 6.78 -5.40
CA GLY A 27 -0.74 6.84 -6.62
C GLY A 27 -0.45 5.46 -7.23
N ALA A 28 0.28 5.45 -8.36
CA ALA A 28 0.67 4.22 -9.05
C ALA A 28 1.41 3.21 -8.15
N ALA A 29 2.16 3.69 -7.17
CA ALA A 29 2.84 2.84 -6.20
C ALA A 29 1.84 1.98 -5.40
N ILE A 30 0.70 2.53 -4.97
CA ILE A 30 -0.34 1.77 -4.26
C ILE A 30 -0.91 0.67 -5.16
N THR A 31 -1.18 0.99 -6.43
CA THR A 31 -1.68 0.03 -7.42
C THR A 31 -0.72 -1.13 -7.61
N ILE A 32 0.57 -0.85 -7.78
CA ILE A 32 1.60 -1.88 -8.01
C ILE A 32 1.88 -2.69 -6.74
N ALA A 33 1.95 -2.02 -5.59
CA ALA A 33 2.32 -2.63 -4.32
C ALA A 33 1.21 -3.48 -3.70
N TYR A 34 -0.04 -3.03 -3.81
CA TYR A 34 -1.16 -3.59 -3.06
C TYR A 34 -2.37 -3.90 -3.92
N GLU A 35 -2.87 -2.99 -4.76
CA GLU A 35 -4.16 -3.24 -5.45
C GLU A 35 -4.08 -4.44 -6.39
N LEU A 36 -3.07 -4.50 -7.26
CA LEU A 36 -2.88 -5.63 -8.18
C LEU A 36 -2.60 -6.93 -7.40
N PRO A 37 -1.63 -6.98 -6.46
CA PRO A 37 -1.35 -8.23 -5.75
C PRO A 37 -2.50 -8.70 -4.86
N PHE A 38 -3.18 -7.78 -4.16
CA PHE A 38 -4.26 -8.14 -3.24
C PHE A 38 -5.55 -8.50 -3.98
N SER A 39 -5.75 -8.04 -5.23
CA SER A 39 -6.84 -8.54 -6.07
C SER A 39 -6.73 -10.05 -6.31
N VAL A 40 -5.52 -10.58 -6.40
CA VAL A 40 -5.28 -12.04 -6.53
C VAL A 40 -5.58 -12.76 -5.21
N LEU A 41 -5.19 -12.18 -4.08
CA LEU A 41 -5.44 -12.75 -2.74
C LEU A 41 -6.93 -12.84 -2.37
N GLN A 42 -7.81 -12.14 -3.09
CA GLN A 42 -9.26 -12.29 -2.89
C GLN A 42 -9.75 -13.71 -3.16
N ALA A 43 -9.12 -14.41 -4.11
CA ALA A 43 -9.42 -15.83 -4.37
C ALA A 43 -9.06 -16.74 -3.17
N ASP A 44 -8.13 -16.31 -2.32
CA ASP A 44 -7.64 -17.03 -1.15
C ASP A 44 -8.33 -16.60 0.16
N GLY A 45 -9.44 -15.85 0.08
CA GLY A 45 -10.23 -15.45 1.25
C GLY A 45 -9.69 -14.22 2.00
N PHE A 46 -8.82 -13.43 1.37
CA PHE A 46 -8.44 -12.12 1.90
C PHE A 46 -9.41 -11.05 1.39
N THR A 47 -9.76 -10.10 2.25
CA THR A 47 -10.36 -8.84 1.81
C THR A 47 -9.38 -7.72 2.09
N TRP A 48 -9.45 -6.65 1.31
CA TRP A 48 -8.62 -5.49 1.58
C TRP A 48 -9.39 -4.22 1.27
N ASP A 49 -9.00 -3.14 1.95
CA ASP A 49 -9.57 -1.82 1.76
C ASP A 49 -8.45 -0.77 1.79
N PHE A 50 -8.73 0.40 1.24
CA PHE A 50 -7.82 1.53 1.17
C PHE A 50 -8.41 2.75 1.86
N ARG A 51 -7.59 3.45 2.64
CA ARG A 51 -7.92 4.78 3.16
C ARG A 51 -6.80 5.76 2.88
N LEU A 52 -7.17 7.00 2.58
CA LEU A 52 -6.20 8.08 2.68
C LEU A 52 -5.82 8.25 4.16
N GLU A 53 -4.55 8.55 4.42
CA GLU A 53 -4.07 8.93 5.76
C GLU A 53 -4.88 10.11 6.31
N GLY A 54 -5.34 10.96 5.38
CA GLY A 54 -6.39 11.97 5.47
C GLY A 54 -7.62 11.61 6.33
N GLU A 55 -8.07 10.37 6.20
CA GLU A 55 -9.43 9.93 6.48
C GLU A 55 -9.47 8.76 7.47
N LEU A 56 -8.30 8.19 7.78
CA LEU A 56 -8.18 7.07 8.71
C LEU A 56 -8.74 7.44 10.09
N ASN A 57 -9.65 6.61 10.58
CA ASN A 57 -10.25 6.74 11.89
C ASN A 57 -10.31 5.40 12.64
N ALA A 58 -10.68 5.45 13.92
CA ALA A 58 -10.72 4.27 14.79
C ALA A 58 -11.74 3.20 14.35
N GLY A 59 -12.78 3.60 13.61
CA GLY A 59 -13.81 2.71 13.08
C GLY A 59 -13.28 1.82 11.95
N ASP A 60 -12.37 2.32 11.13
CA ASP A 60 -11.77 1.56 10.02
C ASP A 60 -11.02 0.30 10.48
N LEU A 61 -10.47 0.35 11.71
CA LEU A 61 -9.76 -0.76 12.35
C LEU A 61 -10.68 -1.93 12.75
N THR A 62 -12.01 -1.76 12.66
CA THR A 62 -12.96 -2.83 13.00
C THR A 62 -12.81 -4.01 12.04
N GLY A 63 -12.64 -5.21 12.59
CA GLY A 63 -12.43 -6.44 11.83
C GLY A 63 -11.11 -6.51 11.05
N CYS A 64 -10.24 -5.50 11.18
CA CYS A 64 -8.95 -5.45 10.50
C CYS A 64 -7.98 -6.46 11.14
N THR A 65 -7.38 -7.33 10.34
CA THR A 65 -6.39 -8.32 10.79
C THR A 65 -4.95 -7.89 10.53
N LEU A 66 -4.74 -6.89 9.67
CA LEU A 66 -3.43 -6.29 9.39
C LEU A 66 -3.61 -4.83 8.95
N LEU A 67 -2.91 -3.91 9.61
CA LEU A 67 -2.84 -2.51 9.20
C LEU A 67 -1.52 -2.27 8.46
N VAL A 68 -1.60 -1.80 7.22
CA VAL A 68 -0.45 -1.40 6.41
C VAL A 68 -0.42 0.13 6.31
N LEU A 69 0.67 0.72 6.77
CA LEU A 69 0.92 2.15 6.71
C LEU A 69 2.01 2.39 5.66
N TYR A 70 1.63 2.80 4.46
CA TYR A 70 2.56 3.06 3.37
C TYR A 70 2.91 4.56 3.31
N ARG A 71 4.17 4.89 3.60
CA ARG A 71 4.72 6.26 3.58
C ARG A 71 3.92 7.30 4.41
N CYS A 72 3.13 6.83 5.38
CA CYS A 72 2.39 7.69 6.30
C CYS A 72 3.35 8.62 7.07
N ARG A 73 2.91 9.84 7.36
CA ARG A 73 3.77 10.90 7.90
C ARG A 73 3.05 11.88 8.83
N GLN A 74 1.84 11.57 9.28
CA GLN A 74 1.04 12.43 10.13
C GLN A 74 1.07 11.96 11.59
N ALA A 75 1.11 12.91 12.52
CA ALA A 75 1.14 12.60 13.96
C ALA A 75 -0.08 11.79 14.42
N ARG A 76 -1.27 12.05 13.85
CA ARG A 76 -2.48 11.27 14.17
C ARG A 76 -2.36 9.79 13.80
N THR A 77 -1.55 9.46 12.81
CA THR A 77 -1.32 8.07 12.37
C THR A 77 -0.62 7.28 13.47
N ILE A 78 0.24 7.92 14.27
CA ILE A 78 0.86 7.28 15.45
C ILE A 78 -0.21 6.88 16.48
N ALA A 79 -1.19 7.75 16.74
CA ALA A 79 -2.28 7.42 17.68
C ALA A 79 -3.09 6.21 17.20
N LEU A 80 -3.35 6.12 15.89
CA LEU A 80 -4.09 5.01 15.27
C LEU A 80 -3.26 3.73 15.20
N LEU A 81 -1.95 3.82 14.97
CA LEU A 81 -1.01 2.70 15.09
C LEU A 81 -1.07 2.12 16.51
N ARG A 82 -0.92 2.97 17.53
CA ARG A 82 -0.96 2.54 18.94
C ARG A 82 -2.30 1.90 19.29
N LEU A 83 -3.41 2.44 18.76
CA LEU A 83 -4.73 1.85 18.94
C LEU A 83 -4.85 0.48 18.26
N ALA A 84 -4.34 0.33 17.03
CA ALA A 84 -4.32 -0.96 16.32
C ALA A 84 -3.55 -2.01 17.12
N ARG A 85 -2.35 -1.67 17.62
CA ARG A 85 -1.55 -2.56 18.47
C ARG A 85 -2.24 -2.93 19.77
N LYS A 86 -2.89 -1.97 20.45
CA LYS A 86 -3.71 -2.25 21.64
C LYS A 86 -4.85 -3.24 21.37
N ARG A 87 -5.37 -3.29 20.14
CA ARG A 87 -6.40 -4.24 19.68
C ARG A 87 -5.81 -5.57 19.18
N GLY A 88 -4.50 -5.77 19.28
CA GLY A 88 -3.82 -6.97 18.76
C GLY A 88 -3.72 -7.00 17.23
N ILE A 89 -3.94 -5.87 16.56
CA ILE A 89 -3.80 -5.77 15.10
C ILE A 89 -2.33 -5.48 14.80
N PRO A 90 -1.63 -6.39 14.09
CA PRO A 90 -0.25 -6.13 13.68
C PRO A 90 -0.20 -4.96 12.70
N VAL A 91 0.85 -4.15 12.81
CA VAL A 91 1.10 -2.98 11.97
C VAL A 91 2.37 -3.17 11.15
N LEU A 92 2.22 -3.11 9.83
CA LEU A 92 3.32 -3.04 8.87
C LEU A 92 3.52 -1.59 8.45
N TYR A 93 4.71 -1.03 8.66
CA TYR A 93 5.06 0.27 8.11
C TYR A 93 5.96 0.09 6.86
N GLU A 94 5.60 0.71 5.75
CA GLU A 94 6.31 0.54 4.47
C GLU A 94 6.90 1.85 3.95
N LEU A 95 8.17 1.79 3.53
CA LEU A 95 8.94 2.90 2.97
C LEU A 95 9.65 2.46 1.70
N ASP A 96 9.45 3.21 0.60
CA ASP A 96 10.24 3.03 -0.62
C ASP A 96 11.60 3.75 -0.57
N ASP A 97 11.58 4.96 -0.01
CA ASP A 97 12.72 5.85 0.07
C ASP A 97 13.24 5.96 1.51
N ASP A 98 14.49 6.42 1.66
CA ASP A 98 15.05 6.76 2.96
C ASP A 98 14.50 8.11 3.44
N LEU A 99 13.29 8.10 4.00
CA LEU A 99 12.62 9.32 4.45
C LEU A 99 13.28 9.98 5.68
N LEU A 100 14.21 9.28 6.35
CA LEU A 100 15.02 9.85 7.44
C LEU A 100 16.23 10.63 6.91
N ALA A 101 16.67 10.33 5.70
CA ALA A 101 17.80 10.97 5.04
C ALA A 101 17.48 11.23 3.55
N PRO A 102 16.47 12.06 3.25
CA PRO A 102 16.12 12.36 1.86
C PRO A 102 17.28 13.10 1.18
N PRO A 103 17.52 12.89 -0.13
CA PRO A 103 18.56 13.60 -0.87
C PRO A 103 18.34 15.13 -0.80
N PRO A 104 19.40 15.93 -0.64
CA PRO A 104 19.28 17.38 -0.45
C PRO A 104 18.74 18.10 -1.69
N ASP A 105 18.96 17.55 -2.87
CA ASP A 105 18.63 18.16 -4.16
C ASP A 105 17.22 17.78 -4.66
N GLU A 106 16.55 16.87 -3.97
CA GLU A 106 15.22 16.41 -4.34
C GLU A 106 14.13 17.30 -3.76
N SER A 107 13.22 17.77 -4.62
CA SER A 107 12.12 18.66 -4.23
C SER A 107 11.18 18.00 -3.23
N TRP A 108 10.91 16.70 -3.38
CA TRP A 108 10.12 15.93 -2.43
C TRP A 108 10.81 15.78 -1.07
N GLY A 109 12.15 15.82 -1.04
CA GLY A 109 12.96 15.70 0.17
C GLY A 109 12.80 16.90 1.10
N GLN A 110 12.43 18.08 0.60
CA GLN A 110 12.16 19.26 1.43
C GLN A 110 11.05 18.99 2.44
N LEU A 111 10.00 18.28 2.04
CA LEU A 111 8.86 17.92 2.89
C LEU A 111 9.26 17.06 4.11
N TYR A 112 10.34 16.30 4.00
CA TYR A 112 10.76 15.34 5.02
C TYR A 112 11.95 15.82 5.86
N ARG A 113 12.57 16.95 5.47
CA ARG A 113 13.65 17.59 6.21
C ARG A 113 13.18 18.34 7.46
N GLU A 114 11.88 18.59 7.59
CA GLU A 114 11.31 19.17 8.82
C GLU A 114 11.51 18.22 10.01
N ASP A 115 12.13 18.70 11.09
CA ASP A 115 12.42 17.89 12.29
C ASP A 115 11.17 17.17 12.83
N PHE A 116 10.02 17.85 12.79
CA PHE A 116 8.75 17.26 13.19
C PHE A 116 8.34 16.05 12.35
N ARG A 117 8.58 16.09 11.03
CA ARG A 117 8.28 14.96 10.13
C ARG A 117 9.23 13.80 10.36
N ARG A 118 10.51 14.11 10.56
CA ARG A 118 11.51 13.11 10.91
C ARG A 118 11.13 12.37 12.20
N GLN A 119 10.76 13.09 13.26
CA GLN A 119 10.31 12.49 14.53
C GLN A 119 9.08 11.58 14.35
N ILE A 120 8.12 12.00 13.51
CA ILE A 120 6.95 11.15 13.21
C ILE A 120 7.38 9.86 12.54
N ILE A 121 8.25 9.92 11.53
CA ILE A 121 8.73 8.75 10.81
C ILE A 121 9.53 7.83 11.74
N GLU A 122 10.42 8.37 12.57
CA GLU A 122 11.17 7.61 13.57
C GLU A 122 10.24 6.90 14.55
N THR A 123 9.16 7.56 14.99
CA THR A 123 8.15 6.95 15.86
C THR A 123 7.40 5.82 15.16
N LEU A 124 6.99 6.02 13.90
CA LEU A 124 6.31 4.99 13.11
C LEU A 124 7.22 3.77 12.89
N LEU A 125 8.51 4.00 12.59
CA LEU A 125 9.52 2.94 12.44
C LEU A 125 9.74 2.16 13.74
N ALA A 126 9.80 2.86 14.87
CA ALA A 126 10.06 2.27 16.18
C ALA A 126 8.87 1.47 16.71
N GLU A 127 7.64 1.94 16.44
CA GLU A 127 6.43 1.35 17.03
C GLU A 127 5.72 0.34 16.15
N ALA A 128 5.99 0.30 14.84
CA ALA A 128 5.45 -0.73 13.96
C ALA A 128 5.99 -2.12 14.33
N ASP A 129 5.18 -3.16 14.10
CA ASP A 129 5.57 -4.54 14.41
C ASP A 129 6.58 -5.07 13.38
N LEU A 130 6.51 -4.57 12.15
CA LEU A 130 7.46 -4.82 11.07
C LEU A 130 7.59 -3.59 10.17
N VAL A 131 8.80 -3.36 9.66
CA VAL A 131 9.06 -2.35 8.63
C VAL A 131 9.39 -3.05 7.31
N LYS A 132 8.66 -2.76 6.24
CA LYS A 132 9.03 -3.18 4.88
C LYS A 132 9.76 -2.04 4.18
N ALA A 133 10.99 -2.29 3.76
CA ALA A 133 11.78 -1.36 2.96
C ALA A 133 11.65 -1.69 1.47
N GLY A 134 11.69 -0.67 0.61
CA GLY A 134 11.64 -0.80 -0.84
C GLY A 134 12.93 -1.33 -1.48
N SER A 135 14.02 -1.41 -0.72
CA SER A 135 15.30 -1.96 -1.19
C SER A 135 16.07 -2.72 -0.10
N PRO A 136 16.95 -3.67 -0.48
CA PRO A 136 17.79 -4.37 0.49
C PRO A 136 18.78 -3.43 1.19
N GLU A 137 19.25 -2.37 0.53
CA GLU A 137 20.13 -1.36 1.11
C GLU A 137 19.42 -0.56 2.20
N LEU A 138 18.18 -0.12 1.93
CA LEU A 138 17.37 0.59 2.92
C LEU A 138 17.05 -0.31 4.12
N ALA A 139 16.66 -1.57 3.89
CA ALA A 139 16.46 -2.54 4.97
C ALA A 139 17.72 -2.68 5.84
N LYS A 140 18.91 -2.78 5.23
CA LYS A 140 20.18 -2.88 5.93
C LYS A 140 20.48 -1.64 6.78
N ARG A 141 20.21 -0.43 6.26
CA ARG A 141 20.39 0.82 7.01
C ARG A 141 19.43 0.91 8.20
N LEU A 142 18.15 0.63 7.99
CA LEU A 142 17.14 0.64 9.06
C LEU A 142 17.45 -0.39 10.16
N LYS A 143 17.92 -1.59 9.78
CA LYS A 143 18.39 -2.59 10.75
C LYS A 143 19.59 -2.09 11.58
N LYS A 144 20.56 -1.42 10.95
CA LYS A 144 21.71 -0.82 11.66
C LYS A 144 21.29 0.25 12.66
N GLN A 145 20.16 0.92 12.42
CA GLN A 145 19.56 1.89 13.35
C GLN A 145 18.69 1.24 14.43
N GLY A 146 18.55 -0.09 14.43
CA GLY A 146 17.79 -0.84 15.44
C GLY A 146 16.34 -1.15 15.07
N PHE A 147 15.88 -0.80 13.87
CA PHE A 147 14.51 -1.07 13.43
C PHE A 147 14.32 -2.50 12.94
N ARG A 148 13.12 -3.06 13.16
CA ARG A 148 12.71 -4.38 12.65
C ARG A 148 12.35 -4.31 11.16
N ALA A 149 13.35 -4.10 10.32
CA ALA A 149 13.15 -3.93 8.88
C ALA A 149 13.39 -5.21 8.08
N VAL A 150 12.66 -5.38 6.98
CA VAL A 150 12.87 -6.43 5.96
C VAL A 150 12.75 -5.84 4.57
N TYR A 151 13.44 -6.44 3.60
CA TYR A 151 13.19 -6.19 2.18
C TYR A 151 12.39 -7.37 1.63
N GLN A 152 11.24 -7.08 1.03
CA GLN A 152 10.46 -8.05 0.27
C GLN A 152 10.27 -7.48 -1.14
N PRO A 153 10.80 -8.15 -2.19
CA PRO A 153 10.66 -7.67 -3.55
C PRO A 153 9.19 -7.56 -3.94
N TYR A 154 8.87 -6.57 -4.77
CA TYR A 154 7.54 -6.45 -5.36
C TYR A 154 7.16 -7.72 -6.13
N PRO A 155 5.90 -8.15 -6.05
CA PRO A 155 5.44 -9.40 -6.67
C PRO A 155 5.47 -9.35 -8.20
N VAL A 156 5.49 -8.14 -8.78
CA VAL A 156 5.57 -7.94 -10.23
C VAL A 156 7.03 -7.72 -10.63
N LYS A 157 7.55 -8.57 -11.52
CA LYS A 157 8.77 -8.26 -12.28
C LYS A 157 8.46 -7.14 -13.28
N LEU A 158 8.57 -5.88 -12.86
CA LEU A 158 8.29 -4.71 -13.71
C LEU A 158 9.15 -4.70 -15.00
N LEU A 159 10.34 -5.29 -14.96
CA LEU A 159 11.23 -5.44 -16.12
C LEU A 159 10.70 -6.40 -17.19
N ALA A 160 9.67 -7.21 -16.91
CA ALA A 160 9.01 -8.06 -17.89
C ALA A 160 7.89 -7.33 -18.66
N LEU A 161 7.61 -6.06 -18.35
CA LEU A 161 6.68 -5.26 -19.15
C LEU A 161 7.32 -5.01 -20.52
N PRO A 162 6.61 -5.33 -21.63
CA PRO A 162 7.14 -5.08 -22.95
C PRO A 162 7.44 -3.60 -23.11
N VAL A 163 8.72 -3.27 -23.32
CA VAL A 163 9.14 -1.94 -23.71
C VAL A 163 8.42 -1.64 -25.03
N LYS A 164 7.43 -0.73 -25.01
CA LYS A 164 6.92 -0.15 -26.26
C LYS A 164 8.12 0.48 -26.94
N LYS A 165 8.61 -0.13 -28.03
CA LYS A 165 9.59 0.52 -28.91
C LYS A 165 8.97 1.86 -29.33
N LYS A 166 9.61 2.96 -28.94
CA LYS A 166 9.35 4.27 -29.57
C LYS A 166 9.81 4.14 -31.03
N GLY A 167 8.90 3.77 -31.91
CA GLY A 167 9.21 3.51 -33.31
C GLY A 167 8.21 2.56 -33.94
N GLY A 168 7.01 3.08 -34.21
CA GLY A 168 5.92 2.33 -34.82
C GLY A 168 4.62 3.03 -34.50
N ASN A 169 4.21 3.92 -35.40
CA ASN A 169 3.01 4.74 -35.30
C ASN A 169 1.81 3.89 -34.87
N PRO A 170 1.29 4.02 -33.64
CA PRO A 170 0.08 3.32 -33.31
C PRO A 170 -1.07 4.23 -33.72
N SER A 171 -1.66 3.93 -34.87
CA SER A 171 -2.99 4.40 -35.23
C SER A 171 -4.00 3.82 -34.22
N PHE A 172 -4.10 4.43 -33.05
CA PHE A 172 -5.27 4.27 -32.19
C PHE A 172 -6.29 5.31 -32.66
N PRO A 173 -7.52 4.90 -33.01
CA PRO A 173 -8.58 5.86 -33.28
C PRO A 173 -8.90 6.57 -31.96
N CYS A 174 -8.60 7.86 -31.92
CA CYS A 174 -9.02 8.77 -30.86
C CYS A 174 -10.55 8.82 -30.85
N TRP A 175 -11.16 8.01 -29.99
CA TRP A 175 -12.55 8.18 -29.56
C TRP A 175 -12.51 8.53 -28.06
N LEU A 176 -13.38 9.45 -27.66
CA LEU A 176 -13.42 10.22 -26.40
C LEU A 176 -12.40 11.38 -26.39
N PHE A 177 -12.74 12.63 -26.72
CA PHE A 177 -13.87 13.43 -26.27
C PHE A 177 -14.50 14.22 -27.43
N ARG A 178 -15.78 14.00 -27.75
CA ARG A 178 -16.59 15.01 -28.42
C ARG A 178 -17.39 15.73 -27.35
N HIS A 179 -17.02 16.97 -27.06
CA HIS A 179 -17.97 17.91 -26.48
C HIS A 179 -19.11 18.13 -27.48
N PRO A 180 -20.39 18.15 -27.07
CA PRO A 180 -21.45 18.63 -27.92
C PRO A 180 -21.24 20.13 -28.23
N PRO A 181 -21.50 20.60 -29.45
CA PRO A 181 -21.50 22.04 -29.74
C PRO A 181 -22.63 22.73 -28.96
N PRO A 182 -22.47 24.02 -28.62
CA PRO A 182 -23.51 24.78 -27.93
C PRO A 182 -24.75 24.93 -28.82
N PRO A 183 -25.96 25.01 -28.23
CA PRO A 183 -27.18 25.23 -28.99
C PRO A 183 -27.13 26.61 -29.67
N GLN A 184 -27.34 26.63 -30.99
CA GLN A 184 -27.68 27.84 -31.73
C GLN A 184 -29.16 28.15 -31.44
N GLY A 185 -29.42 29.40 -31.07
CA GLY A 185 -30.68 29.84 -30.47
C GLY A 185 -31.89 29.92 -31.40
N TYR A 186 -32.99 30.33 -30.77
CA TYR A 186 -34.08 31.13 -31.34
C TYR A 186 -34.24 32.38 -30.48
#